data_AF-A0A851SJU9-F1
#
_entry.id   AF-A0A851SJU9-F1
#
_cell.length_a   1.000
_cell.length_b   1.000
_cell.length_c   1.000
_cell.angle_alpha   90.00
_cell.angle_beta   90.00
_cell.angle_gamma   90.00
#
_symmetry.space_group_name_H-M   'P 1'
#
loop_
_entity.id
_entity.type
_entity.pdbx_description
1 polymer ?
#
loop_
_entity_poly.entity_id
_entity_poly.type
_entity_poly.pdbx_seq_one_letter_code
_entity_poly.pdbx_strand_id
1 'polypeptide(L)' 'TGQITVIQEDAQVTVKQGQPFHTTCKYQSSAFYGLQWYQLRKGQGPQLISYQSGTGPRHSGRITTHLNTTGK' A
#
# COMPACT_ATOMS: atom_id res chain seq x y z
N THR A 1 4.79 -23.88 -3.22
CA THR A 1 4.18 -22.56 -2.92
C THR A 1 5.30 -21.59 -2.59
N GLY A 2 5.42 -20.48 -3.32
CA GLY A 2 6.53 -19.52 -3.15
C GLY A 2 6.34 -18.61 -1.94
N GLN A 3 7.44 -18.12 -1.37
CA GLN A 3 7.42 -17.12 -0.28
C GLN A 3 6.93 -15.76 -0.81
N ILE A 4 6.02 -15.13 -0.07
CA ILE A 4 5.57 -13.76 -0.31
C ILE A 4 6.10 -12.90 0.82
N THR A 5 6.83 -11.84 0.49
CA THR A 5 7.31 -10.85 1.46
C THR A 5 6.72 -9.50 1.10
N VAL A 6 6.24 -8.75 2.09
CA VAL A 6 5.70 -7.40 1.93
C VAL A 6 6.26 -6.52 3.04
N ILE A 7 6.83 -5.38 2.68
CA ILE A 7 7.49 -4.44 3.60
C ILE A 7 6.98 -3.05 3.29
N GLN A 8 6.38 -2.41 4.29
CA GLN A 8 6.05 -0.99 4.23
C GLN A 8 7.20 -0.18 4.85
N GLU A 9 7.65 0.84 4.14
CA GLU A 9 8.63 1.81 4.63
C GLU A 9 7.96 2.82 5.59
N ASP A 10 8.77 3.53 6.38
CA ASP A 10 8.30 4.55 7.32
C ASP A 10 7.34 3.99 8.39
N ALA A 11 7.83 3.07 9.22
CA ALA A 11 7.06 2.41 10.28
C ALA A 11 6.36 3.40 11.24
N GLN A 12 6.91 4.60 11.40
CA GLN A 12 6.29 5.68 12.15
C GLN A 12 6.52 7.02 11.44
N VAL A 13 5.45 7.78 11.27
CA VAL A 13 5.48 9.12 10.68
C VAL A 13 4.64 10.06 11.54
N THR A 14 5.15 11.27 11.77
CA THR A 14 4.40 12.37 12.39
C THR A 14 4.23 13.48 11.35
N VAL A 15 2.99 13.80 11.01
CA VAL A 15 2.66 14.89 10.07
C VAL A 15 1.69 15.89 10.68
N LYS A 16 1.77 17.14 10.23
CA LYS A 16 0.77 18.17 10.56
C LYS A 16 -0.54 17.88 9.83
N GLN A 17 -1.67 18.15 10.49
CA GLN A 17 -2.98 17.98 9.87
C GLN A 17 -3.07 18.79 8.57
N GLY A 18 -3.59 18.16 7.51
CA GLY A 18 -3.71 18.75 6.17
C GLY A 18 -2.49 18.56 5.27
N GLN A 19 -1.33 18.15 5.82
CA GLN A 19 -0.16 17.79 5.02
C GLN A 19 -0.21 16.31 4.61
N PRO A 20 0.20 15.97 3.38
CA PRO A 20 0.29 14.59 2.94
C PRO A 20 1.50 13.91 3.58
N PHE A 21 1.43 12.58 3.69
CA PHE A 21 2.61 11.74 3.84
C PHE A 21 2.64 10.74 2.69
N HIS A 22 3.84 10.27 2.36
CA HIS A 22 4.05 9.25 1.35
C HIS A 22 4.77 8.08 2.01
N THR A 23 4.45 6.86 1.61
CA THR A 23 5.10 5.64 2.07
C THR A 23 5.12 4.64 0.91
N THR A 24 6.13 3.79 0.89
CA THR A 24 6.31 2.76 -0.14
C THR A 24 6.05 1.38 0.44
N CYS A 25 5.31 0.56 -0.30
CA CYS A 25 5.20 -0.87 -0.02
C CYS A 25 6.04 -1.64 -1.05
N LYS A 26 7.12 -2.27 -0.59
CA LYS A 26 7.93 -3.21 -1.36
C LYS A 26 7.35 -4.60 -1.19
N TYR A 27 7.28 -5.38 -2.27
CA TYR A 27 6.81 -6.75 -2.22
C TYR A 27 7.69 -7.65 -3.08
N GLN A 28 7.82 -8.90 -2.67
CA GLN A 28 8.46 -9.95 -3.44
C GLN A 28 7.54 -11.16 -3.48
N SER A 29 7.20 -11.58 -4.69
CA SER A 29 6.26 -12.68 -4.91
C SER A 29 6.42 -13.22 -6.33
N SER A 30 6.44 -14.54 -6.48
CA SER A 30 6.52 -15.22 -7.79
C SER A 30 5.20 -15.22 -8.57
N ALA A 31 4.07 -14.87 -7.93
CA ALA A 31 2.75 -14.80 -8.56
C ALA A 31 2.02 -13.54 -8.05
N PHE A 32 2.01 -12.48 -8.88
CA PHE A 32 1.27 -11.26 -8.55
C PHE A 32 -0.18 -11.36 -9.02
N TYR A 33 -1.13 -11.13 -8.11
CA TYR A 33 -2.54 -10.96 -8.48
C TYR A 33 -3.08 -9.58 -8.12
N GLY A 34 -2.43 -8.91 -7.17
CA GLY A 34 -2.72 -7.53 -6.79
C GLY A 34 -2.07 -7.14 -5.48
N LEU A 35 -2.06 -5.85 -5.20
CA LEU A 35 -1.62 -5.25 -3.96
C LEU A 35 -2.79 -4.54 -3.29
N GLN A 36 -2.93 -4.75 -1.99
CA GLN A 36 -3.98 -4.17 -1.16
C GLN A 36 -3.37 -3.28 -0.09
N TRP A 37 -3.94 -2.11 0.11
CA TRP A 37 -3.62 -1.22 1.21
C TRP A 37 -4.74 -1.25 2.23
N TYR A 38 -4.39 -1.47 3.49
CA TYR A 38 -5.32 -1.44 4.61
C TYR A 38 -4.96 -0.31 5.58
N GLN A 39 -5.97 0.34 6.13
CA GLN A 39 -5.82 1.25 7.26
C GLN A 39 -6.29 0.55 8.53
N LEU A 40 -5.45 0.56 9.56
CA LEU A 40 -5.82 0.13 10.91
C LEU A 40 -5.82 1.35 11.83
N ARG A 41 -6.95 1.62 12.47
CA ARG A 41 -7.07 2.64 13.52
C ARG A 41 -7.17 1.96 14.87
N LYS A 42 -6.65 2.61 15.91
CA LYS A 42 -6.69 2.07 17.28
C LYS A 42 -8.14 1.74 17.66
N GLY A 43 -8.38 0.49 18.07
CA GLY A 43 -9.72 0.02 18.48
C GLY A 43 -10.67 -0.35 17.33
N GLN A 44 -10.21 -0.33 16.07
CA GLN A 44 -11.00 -0.73 14.90
C GLN A 44 -10.38 -1.93 14.19
N GLY A 45 -11.15 -2.62 13.36
CA GLY A 45 -10.63 -3.64 12.44
C GLY A 45 -9.92 -3.02 11.22
N PRO A 46 -9.10 -3.80 10.50
CA PRO A 46 -8.49 -3.35 9.25
C PRO A 46 -9.55 -2.97 8.21
N GLN A 47 -9.39 -1.81 7.57
CA GLN A 47 -10.26 -1.35 6.49
C GLN A 47 -9.47 -1.25 5.19
N LEU A 48 -9.99 -1.84 4.11
CA LEU A 48 -9.38 -1.72 2.78
C LEU A 48 -9.55 -0.28 2.27
N ILE A 49 -8.44 0.39 1.93
CA ILE A 49 -8.45 1.77 1.42
C ILE A 49 -8.08 1.87 -0.06
N SER A 50 -7.33 0.89 -0.58
CA SER A 50 -7.01 0.78 -2.01
C SER A 50 -6.67 -0.66 -2.40
N TYR A 51 -7.00 -1.03 -3.63
CA TYR A 51 -6.64 -2.31 -4.25
C TYR A 51 -6.25 -2.08 -5.72
N GLN A 52 -5.16 -2.69 -6.15
CA GLN A 52 -4.67 -2.58 -7.51
C GLN A 52 -4.13 -3.92 -8.03
N SER A 53 -4.55 -4.31 -9.22
CA SER A 53 -3.99 -5.45 -9.99
C SER A 53 -3.20 -5.01 -11.23
N GLY A 54 -3.54 -3.85 -11.81
CA GLY A 54 -2.84 -3.24 -12.94
C GLY A 54 -1.82 -2.18 -12.50
N THR A 55 -0.79 -1.97 -13.31
CA THR A 55 0.21 -0.93 -13.08
C THR A 55 -0.36 0.47 -13.28
N GLY A 56 0.27 1.45 -12.61
CA GLY A 56 -0.11 2.86 -12.72
C GLY A 56 -0.75 3.44 -11.45
N PRO A 57 -1.28 4.67 -11.54
CA PRO A 57 -1.93 5.34 -10.44
C PRO A 57 -3.39 4.90 -10.25
N ARG A 58 -3.84 4.86 -9.00
CA ARG A 58 -5.25 4.72 -8.61
C ARG A 58 -5.59 5.75 -7.54
N HIS A 59 -6.78 6.33 -7.69
CA HIS A 59 -7.34 7.27 -6.73
C HIS A 59 -8.47 6.62 -5.92
N SER A 60 -8.47 6.88 -4.62
CA SER A 60 -9.49 6.44 -3.67
C SER A 60 -9.72 7.57 -2.66
N GLY A 61 -10.66 8.47 -2.99
CA GLY A 61 -10.86 9.71 -2.23
C GLY A 61 -9.58 10.56 -2.19
N ARG A 62 -9.06 10.82 -0.99
CA ARG A 62 -7.82 11.60 -0.78
C ARG A 62 -6.54 10.77 -0.92
N ILE A 63 -6.65 9.45 -1.09
CA ILE A 63 -5.51 8.55 -1.20
C ILE A 63 -5.20 8.31 -2.67
N THR A 64 -3.93 8.45 -3.02
CA THR A 64 -3.41 8.05 -4.32
C THR A 64 -2.38 6.95 -4.11
N THR A 65 -2.56 5.83 -4.78
CA THR A 65 -1.61 4.72 -4.75
C THR A 65 -1.05 4.51 -6.14
N HIS A 66 0.25 4.26 -6.25
CA HIS A 66 0.88 3.90 -7.51
C HIS A 66 1.41 2.47 -7.42
N LEU A 67 0.99 1.61 -8.34
CA LEU A 67 1.49 0.25 -8.42
C LEU A 67 2.52 0.14 -9.55
N ASN A 68 3.74 -0.22 -9.18
CA ASN A 68 4.78 -0.64 -10.10
C ASN A 68 5.01 -2.15 -9.95
N THR A 69 4.93 -2.89 -11.05
CA THR A 69 5.26 -4.33 -11.14
C THR A 69 6.51 -4.59 -11.98
N THR A 70 7.08 -3.54 -12.57
CA THR A 70 8.32 -3.59 -13.34
C THR A 70 9.48 -3.74 -12.34
N GLY A 71 10.01 -4.95 -12.23
CA GLY A 71 11.00 -5.34 -11.20
C GLY A 71 10.54 -6.46 -10.27
N LYS A 72 9.37 -7.06 -10.53
CA LYS A 72 9.12 -8.45 -10.12
C LYS A 72 10.08 -9.42 -10.80
#